data_AF-A0A1V4DIF0-F1
#
_entry.id   AF-A0A1V4DIF0-F1
#
_cell.length_a   1.000
_cell.length_b   1.000
_cell.length_c   1.000
_cell.angle_alpha   90.00
_cell.angle_beta   90.00
_cell.angle_gamma   90.00
#
_symmetry.space_group_name_H-M   'P 1'
#
loop_
_entity.id
_entity.type
_entity.pdbx_description
1 polymer ?
#
loop_
_entity_poly.entity_id
_entity_poly.type
_entity_poly.pdbx_seq_one_letter_code
_entity_poly.pdbx_strand_id
1 'polypeptide(L)'
;MPQFTIALFFWYLFPVIVIIASNLLVKKTHLDKKYGVKAPDIATPFFFVGIHFVSKGTLGDSFLAYVFLMIFFIGMLIAVMLAYQFHEINFKRYFKVLWRMTFLVTLMIYIILILGSIVIFLQR
;
A
#
# COMPACT_ATOMS: atom_id res chain seq x y z
N MET A 1 11.43 8.57 22.71
CA MET A 1 11.52 9.73 21.79
C MET A 1 11.89 9.19 20.41
N PRO A 2 11.22 9.59 19.31
CA PRO A 2 11.60 9.10 17.98
C PRO A 2 12.98 9.67 17.65
N GLN A 3 13.99 8.81 17.70
CA GLN A 3 15.37 9.17 17.43
C GLN A 3 15.65 8.85 15.97
N PHE A 4 16.14 9.84 15.22
CA PHE A 4 16.46 9.68 13.80
C PHE A 4 17.49 8.55 13.67
N THR A 5 17.02 7.40 13.20
CA THR A 5 17.83 6.20 13.09
C THR A 5 18.06 5.93 11.62
N ILE A 6 19.26 5.50 11.25
CA ILE A 6 19.60 5.08 9.88
C ILE A 6 18.57 4.07 9.31
N ALA A 7 17.99 3.25 10.19
CA ALA A 7 16.89 2.35 9.86
C ALA A 7 15.64 3.07 9.30
N LEU A 8 15.24 4.22 9.84
CA LEU A 8 14.10 5.00 9.34
C LEU A 8 14.36 5.56 7.94
N PHE A 9 15.57 6.03 7.68
CA PHE A 9 15.96 6.51 6.35
C PHE A 9 15.87 5.39 5.30
N PHE A 10 16.27 4.16 5.67
CA PHE A 10 16.10 3.00 4.79
C PHE A 10 14.62 2.75 4.44
N TRP A 11 13.72 2.93 5.40
CA TRP A 11 12.29 2.80 5.16
C TRP A 11 11.73 3.88 4.20
N TYR A 12 12.37 5.04 4.04
CA TYR A 12 11.93 6.03 3.04
C TYR A 12 12.26 5.62 1.60
N LEU A 13 13.34 4.87 1.39
CA LEU A 13 13.71 4.33 0.08
C LEU A 13 12.94 3.05 -0.27
N PHE A 14 12.38 2.40 0.74
CA PHE A 14 11.67 1.12 0.60
C PHE A 14 10.57 1.14 -0.47
N PRO A 15 9.72 2.17 -0.63
CA PRO A 15 8.67 2.15 -1.64
C PRO A 15 9.19 2.07 -3.07
N VAL A 16 10.27 2.78 -3.36
CA VAL A 16 10.91 2.79 -4.67
C VAL A 16 11.49 1.40 -4.96
N ILE A 17 12.18 0.82 -3.99
CA ILE A 17 12.76 -0.53 -4.09
C ILE A 17 11.67 -1.57 -4.33
N VAL A 18 10.57 -1.53 -3.57
CA VAL A 18 9.46 -2.47 -3.69
C VAL A 18 8.78 -2.37 -5.05
N ILE A 19 8.55 -1.17 -5.58
CA ILE A 19 7.93 -0.99 -6.91
C ILE A 19 8.85 -1.56 -8.00
N ILE A 20 10.15 -1.29 -7.93
CA ILE A 20 11.13 -1.80 -8.90
C ILE A 20 11.21 -3.33 -8.81
N ALA A 21 11.37 -3.88 -7.61
CA ALA A 21 11.44 -5.32 -7.37
C ALA A 21 10.16 -6.03 -7.85
N SER A 22 8.99 -5.48 -7.56
CA SER A 22 7.70 -6.04 -8.00
C SER A 22 7.57 -6.03 -9.53
N ASN A 23 8.01 -4.96 -10.20
CA ASN A 23 8.03 -4.89 -11.67
C ASN A 23 9.00 -5.92 -12.28
N LEU A 24 10.19 -6.09 -11.71
CA LEU A 24 11.17 -7.07 -12.17
C LEU A 24 10.64 -8.50 -11.98
N LEU A 25 10.03 -8.79 -10.83
CA LEU A 25 9.43 -10.10 -10.55
C LEU A 25 8.32 -10.44 -11.55
N VAL A 26 7.38 -9.52 -11.79
CA VAL A 26 6.28 -9.75 -12.75
C VAL A 26 6.81 -9.97 -14.17
N LYS A 27 7.82 -9.21 -14.60
CA LYS A 27 8.45 -9.39 -15.92
C LYS A 27 9.20 -10.72 -16.03
N LYS A 28 9.99 -11.09 -15.02
CA LYS A 28 10.82 -12.31 -15.04
C LYS A 28 10.00 -13.60 -15.00
N THR A 29 8.87 -13.58 -14.31
CA THR A 29 8.01 -14.77 -14.12
C THR A 29 6.86 -14.85 -15.11
N HIS A 30 6.71 -13.87 -16.00
CA HIS A 30 5.56 -13.73 -16.92
C HIS A 30 4.19 -13.85 -16.20
N LEU A 31 4.13 -13.49 -14.92
CA LEU A 31 2.92 -13.56 -14.07
C LEU A 31 1.74 -12.76 -14.67
N ASP A 32 2.04 -11.68 -15.38
CA ASP A 32 1.04 -10.88 -16.09
C ASP A 32 0.35 -11.70 -17.20
N LYS A 33 1.13 -12.50 -17.95
CA LYS A 33 0.62 -13.29 -19.09
C LYS A 33 -0.13 -14.55 -18.65
N LYS A 34 0.26 -15.14 -17.50
CA LYS A 34 -0.31 -16.42 -17.03
C LYS A 34 -1.47 -16.25 -16.03
N TYR A 35 -1.42 -15.25 -15.15
CA TYR A 35 -2.42 -15.05 -14.09
C TYR A 35 -3.03 -13.63 -14.07
N GLY A 36 -2.53 -12.71 -14.92
CA GLY A 36 -3.01 -11.32 -14.97
C GLY A 36 -2.71 -10.53 -13.70
N VAL A 37 -1.66 -10.94 -12.97
CA VAL A 37 -1.14 -10.32 -11.75
C VAL A 37 -0.17 -9.20 -12.17
N LYS A 38 -0.41 -8.00 -11.66
CA LYS A 38 0.41 -6.83 -11.96
C LYS A 38 1.35 -6.52 -10.80
N ALA A 39 2.39 -5.71 -11.06
CA ALA A 39 3.35 -5.30 -10.03
C ALA A 39 2.70 -4.66 -8.77
N PRO A 40 1.62 -3.85 -8.90
CA PRO A 40 0.86 -3.38 -7.75
C PRO A 40 0.40 -4.50 -6.82
N ASP A 41 -0.02 -5.63 -7.37
CA ASP A 41 -0.62 -6.71 -6.58
C ASP A 41 0.40 -7.38 -5.66
N ILE A 42 1.67 -7.41 -6.08
CA ILE A 42 2.80 -7.95 -5.31
C ILE A 42 3.31 -6.90 -4.30
N ALA A 43 3.30 -5.62 -4.67
CA ALA A 43 3.82 -4.54 -3.83
C ALA A 43 2.96 -4.25 -2.59
N THR A 44 1.63 -4.40 -2.69
CA THR A 44 0.67 -4.11 -1.59
C THR A 44 1.04 -4.76 -0.25
N PRO A 45 1.32 -6.08 -0.14
CA PRO A 45 1.70 -6.68 1.14
C PRO A 45 2.99 -6.10 1.72
N PHE A 46 3.97 -5.75 0.88
CA PHE A 46 5.20 -5.10 1.35
C PHE A 46 4.91 -3.69 1.87
N PHE A 47 4.00 -2.95 1.24
CA PHE A 47 3.59 -1.64 1.75
C PHE A 47 2.95 -1.71 3.14
N PHE A 48 2.18 -2.75 3.47
CA PHE A 48 1.67 -2.90 4.85
C PHE A 48 2.79 -3.01 5.87
N VAL A 49 3.83 -3.78 5.56
CA VAL A 49 5.01 -3.93 6.43
C VAL A 49 5.73 -2.60 6.57
N GLY A 50 5.98 -1.89 5.47
CA GLY A 50 6.67 -0.62 5.55
C GLY A 50 5.86 0.45 6.30
N ILE A 51 4.53 0.52 6.13
CA ILE A 51 3.66 1.43 6.89
C ILE A 51 3.75 1.13 8.39
N HIS A 52 3.77 -0.15 8.78
CA HIS A 52 3.91 -0.55 10.18
C HIS A 52 5.19 0.02 10.80
N PHE A 53 6.33 -0.13 10.14
CA PHE A 53 7.61 0.34 10.67
C PHE A 53 7.76 1.86 10.64
N VAL A 54 7.34 2.52 9.56
CA VAL A 54 7.40 4.00 9.46
C VAL A 54 6.48 4.65 10.48
N SER A 55 5.25 4.15 10.64
CA SER A 55 4.30 4.69 11.64
C SER A 55 4.83 4.50 13.06
N LYS A 56 5.29 3.29 13.41
CA LYS A 56 5.85 3.02 14.75
C LYS A 56 7.07 3.88 15.06
N GLY A 57 7.94 4.09 14.07
CA GLY A 57 9.14 4.92 14.25
C GLY A 57 8.87 6.43 14.32
N THR A 58 7.77 6.91 13.74
CA THR A 58 7.41 8.34 13.70
C THR A 58 6.44 8.73 14.81
N LEU A 59 5.34 7.98 14.94
CA LEU A 59 4.21 8.25 15.83
C LEU A 59 4.30 7.48 17.16
N GLY A 60 5.18 6.48 17.26
CA GLY A 60 5.28 5.58 18.41
C GLY A 60 4.34 4.37 18.36
N ASP A 61 3.21 4.51 17.66
CA ASP A 61 2.20 3.47 17.49
C ASP A 61 2.04 3.02 16.03
N SER A 62 1.48 1.82 15.85
CA SER A 62 1.23 1.30 14.51
C SER A 62 -0.08 1.82 13.92
N PHE A 63 0.02 2.45 12.75
CA PHE A 63 -1.14 2.96 12.02
C PHE A 63 -1.84 1.90 11.15
N LEU A 64 -1.38 0.65 11.19
CA LEU A 64 -1.79 -0.42 10.27
C LEU A 64 -3.29 -0.77 10.42
N ALA A 65 -3.82 -0.76 11.66
CA ALA A 65 -5.23 -1.03 11.91
C ALA A 65 -6.16 -0.03 11.21
N TYR A 66 -5.79 1.26 11.22
CA TYR A 66 -6.54 2.31 10.53
C TYR A 66 -6.47 2.15 9.00
N VAL A 67 -5.35 1.69 8.47
CA VAL A 67 -5.22 1.36 7.05
C VAL A 67 -6.15 0.22 6.64
N PHE A 68 -6.23 -0.86 7.42
CA PHE A 68 -7.16 -1.95 7.14
C PHE A 68 -8.61 -1.50 7.21
N LEU A 69 -8.96 -0.69 8.21
CA LEU A 69 -10.30 -0.13 8.33
C LEU A 69 -10.67 0.70 7.09
N MET A 70 -9.75 1.57 6.63
CA MET A 70 -9.95 2.33 5.38
C MET A 70 -10.12 1.42 4.16
N ILE A 71 -9.35 0.34 4.05
CA ILE A 71 -9.46 -0.64 2.95
C ILE A 71 -10.82 -1.33 2.98
N PHE A 72 -11.34 -1.68 4.15
CA PHE A 72 -12.68 -2.27 4.26
C PHE A 72 -13.76 -1.29 3.81
N PHE A 73 -13.67 -0.01 4.17
CA PHE A 73 -14.59 1.03 3.68
C PHE A 73 -14.53 1.17 2.15
N ILE A 74 -13.32 1.24 1.58
CA ILE A 74 -13.13 1.30 0.13
C ILE A 74 -13.69 0.03 -0.54
N GLY A 75 -13.50 -1.14 0.07
CA GLY A 75 -14.08 -2.40 -0.41
C GLY A 75 -15.60 -2.36 -0.49
N MET A 76 -16.26 -1.86 0.56
CA MET A 76 -17.72 -1.67 0.55
C MET A 76 -18.15 -0.72 -0.56
N LEU A 77 -17.48 0.43 -0.72
CA LEU A 77 -17.79 1.40 -1.78
C LEU A 77 -17.63 0.78 -3.19
N ILE A 78 -16.53 0.07 -3.43
CA ILE A 78 -16.27 -0.61 -4.70
C ILE A 78 -17.33 -1.70 -4.95
N ALA A 79 -17.73 -2.46 -3.93
CA ALA A 79 -18.75 -3.48 -4.07
C ALA A 79 -20.09 -2.89 -4.52
N VAL A 80 -20.51 -1.78 -3.90
CA VAL A 80 -21.73 -1.05 -4.28
C VAL A 80 -21.63 -0.49 -5.69
N MET A 81 -20.50 0.15 -6.04
CA MET A 81 -20.29 0.70 -7.39
C MET A 81 -20.35 -0.38 -8.47
N LEU A 82 -19.71 -1.54 -8.25
CA LEU A 82 -19.74 -2.64 -9.22
C LEU A 82 -21.13 -3.26 -9.35
N ALA A 83 -21.85 -3.43 -8.23
CA ALA A 83 -23.20 -3.96 -8.25
C ALA A 83 -24.16 -3.01 -9.01
N TYR A 84 -24.01 -1.70 -8.82
CA TYR A 84 -24.78 -0.70 -9.54
C TYR A 84 -24.49 -0.71 -11.04
N GLN A 85 -23.22 -0.84 -11.44
CA GLN A 85 -22.81 -0.74 -12.84
C GLN A 85 -23.07 -2.02 -13.66
N PHE A 86 -22.86 -3.19 -13.06
CA PHE A 86 -22.88 -4.47 -13.79
C PHE A 86 -24.07 -5.35 -13.45
N HIS A 87 -24.94 -4.93 -12.52
CA HIS A 87 -26.10 -5.69 -12.00
C HIS A 87 -25.81 -7.07 -11.40
N GLU A 88 -24.57 -7.55 -11.51
CA GLU A 88 -24.07 -8.79 -10.94
C GLU A 88 -22.67 -8.57 -10.34
N ILE A 89 -22.42 -9.17 -9.18
CA ILE A 89 -21.12 -9.08 -8.51
C ILE A 89 -20.22 -10.20 -9.02
N ASN A 90 -19.38 -9.88 -10.01
CA ASN A 90 -18.29 -10.77 -10.39
C ASN A 90 -17.13 -10.65 -9.39
N PHE A 91 -17.00 -11.62 -8.48
CA PHE A 91 -15.97 -11.62 -7.44
C PHE A 91 -14.54 -11.49 -7.99
N LYS A 92 -14.22 -12.12 -9.13
CA LYS A 92 -12.88 -12.03 -9.73
C LYS A 92 -12.55 -10.61 -10.16
N ARG A 93 -13.53 -9.88 -10.72
CA ARG A 93 -13.38 -8.47 -11.08
C ARG A 93 -13.30 -7.59 -9.83
N TYR A 94 -14.20 -7.82 -8.87
CA TYR A 94 -14.23 -7.08 -7.61
C TYR A 94 -12.88 -7.15 -6.87
N PHE A 95 -12.36 -8.35 -6.63
CA PHE A 95 -11.06 -8.51 -5.94
C PHE A 95 -9.91 -7.84 -6.71
N LYS A 96 -9.92 -7.92 -8.05
CA LYS A 96 -8.90 -7.27 -8.88
C LYS A 96 -8.96 -5.74 -8.78
N VAL A 97 -10.16 -5.15 -8.71
CA VAL A 97 -10.32 -3.69 -8.55
C VAL A 97 -9.95 -3.29 -7.12
N LEU A 98 -10.48 -3.98 -6.12
CA LEU A 98 -10.18 -3.75 -4.71
C LEU A 98 -8.67 -3.77 -4.46
N TRP A 99 -7.97 -4.81 -4.91
CA TRP A 99 -6.54 -4.96 -4.66
C TRP A 99 -5.70 -3.85 -5.28
N ARG A 100 -6.09 -3.36 -6.47
CA ARG A 100 -5.43 -2.22 -7.13
C ARG A 100 -5.71 -0.90 -6.42
N MET A 101 -6.93 -0.70 -5.94
CA MET A 101 -7.28 0.49 -5.16
C MET A 101 -6.55 0.50 -3.83
N THR A 102 -6.45 -0.65 -3.16
CA THR A 102 -5.66 -0.82 -1.94
C THR A 102 -4.18 -0.46 -2.16
N PHE A 103 -3.58 -0.86 -3.28
CA PHE A 103 -2.23 -0.44 -3.63
C PHE A 103 -2.11 1.09 -3.72
N LEU A 104 -3.01 1.75 -4.44
CA LEU A 104 -2.96 3.20 -4.63
C LEU A 104 -3.11 3.94 -3.30
N VAL A 105 -4.05 3.52 -2.46
CA VAL A 105 -4.29 4.12 -1.16
C VAL A 105 -3.13 3.89 -0.20
N THR A 106 -2.60 2.66 -0.14
CA THR A 106 -1.44 2.37 0.73
C THR A 106 -0.20 3.14 0.29
N LEU A 107 0.04 3.28 -1.02
CA LEU A 107 1.12 4.10 -1.56
C LEU A 107 0.94 5.58 -1.19
N MET A 108 -0.27 6.12 -1.33
CA MET A 108 -0.56 7.51 -0.97
C MET A 108 -0.35 7.76 0.53
N ILE A 109 -0.84 6.87 1.40
CA ILE A 109 -0.63 6.93 2.84
C ILE A 109 0.87 6.85 3.17
N TYR A 110 1.61 5.99 2.48
CA TYR A 110 3.06 5.88 2.68
C TYR A 110 3.78 7.19 2.38
N ILE A 111 3.46 7.85 1.26
CA ILE A 111 4.05 9.14 0.89
C ILE A 111 3.71 10.19 1.93
N ILE A 112 2.45 10.27 2.38
CA ILE A 112 2.02 11.20 3.42
C ILE A 112 2.76 10.95 4.74
N LEU A 113 2.97 9.69 5.12
CA LEU A 113 3.73 9.33 6.32
C LEU A 113 5.19 9.76 6.22
N ILE A 114 5.86 9.57 5.06
CA ILE A 114 7.24 10.05 4.85
C ILE A 114 7.30 11.58 4.94
N LEU A 115 6.39 12.28 4.27
CA LEU A 115 6.38 13.75 4.30
C LEU A 115 6.11 14.27 5.72
N GLY A 116 5.12 13.68 6.40
CA GLY A 116 4.79 14.03 7.78
C GLY A 116 5.95 13.76 8.73
N SER A 117 6.66 12.63 8.58
CA SER A 117 7.82 12.32 9.41
C SER A 117 8.99 13.29 9.19
N ILE A 118 9.23 13.74 7.95
CA ILE A 118 10.24 14.76 7.64
C ILE A 118 9.86 16.11 8.27
N VAL A 119 8.60 16.54 8.15
CA VAL A 119 8.13 17.81 8.73
C VAL A 119 8.24 17.79 10.25
N ILE A 120 7.80 16.71 10.90
CA ILE A 120 7.91 16.55 12.37
C ILE A 120 9.37 16.58 12.82
N PHE A 121 10.27 16.00 12.03
CA PHE A 121 11.70 16.02 12.34
C PHE A 121 12.32 17.40 12.16
N LEU A 122 11.91 18.18 11.16
CA LEU A 122 12.42 19.53 10.91
C LEU A 122 11.93 20.55 11.96
N GLN A 123 10.74 20.35 12.53
CA GLN A 123 10.17 21.22 13.56
C GLN A 123 10.70 20.94 14.97
N ARG A 124 11.50 19.87 15.15
CA ARG A 124 12.16 19.51 16.41
C ARG A 124 13.62 19.91 16.38
#